data_AF-A0A432G4G2-F1
#
_entry.id   AF-A0A432G4G2-F1
#
_cell.length_a   1.000
_cell.length_b   1.000
_cell.length_c   1.000
_cell.angle_alpha   90.00
_cell.angle_beta   90.00
_cell.angle_gamma   90.00
#
_symmetry.space_group_name_H-M   'P 1'
#
loop_
_entity.id
_entity.type
_entity.pdbx_description
1 polymer ?
#
loop_
_entity_poly.entity_id
_entity_poly.type
_entity_poly.pdbx_seq_one_letter_code
_entity_poly.pdbx_strand_id
1 'polypeptide(L)' 'MSEAGSLWGLFISSFLASTLLPGGSEGVLVWLHQQQAASTFSLLLVATLGNTLGGMTSWGIGYWL' A
#
# COMPACT_ATOMS: atom_id res chain seq x y z
N MET A 1 -17.02 3.08 -4.15
CA MET A 1 -15.72 3.19 -4.84
C MET A 1 -15.62 2.06 -5.85
N SER A 2 -14.99 2.28 -7.00
CA SER A 2 -14.68 1.17 -7.91
C SER A 2 -13.59 0.27 -7.32
N GLU A 3 -13.53 -0.99 -7.73
CA GLU A 3 -12.46 -1.92 -7.35
C GLU A 3 -11.08 -1.33 -7.64
N ALA A 4 -10.89 -0.81 -8.86
CA ALA A 4 -9.65 -0.15 -9.26
C ALA A 4 -9.29 1.04 -8.35
N GLY A 5 -10.26 1.89 -7.98
CA GLY A 5 -10.02 3.00 -7.06
C GLY A 5 -9.61 2.53 -5.66
N SER A 6 -10.15 1.40 -5.21
CA SER A 6 -9.79 0.78 -3.93
C SER A 6 -8.37 0.24 -3.93
N LEU A 7 -7.97 -0.45 -5.02
CA LEU A 7 -6.60 -0.95 -5.19
C LEU A 7 -5.58 0.20 -5.29
N TRP A 8 -5.88 1.26 -6.05
CA TRP A 8 -5.01 2.44 -6.11
C TRP A 8 -4.88 3.15 -4.77
N GLY A 9 -5.97 3.29 -4.02
CA GLY A 9 -5.93 3.83 -2.66
C GLY A 9 -5.03 3.01 -1.73
N LEU A 10 -5.15 1.68 -1.78
CA LEU A 10 -4.31 0.76 -1.00
C LEU A 10 -2.84 0.83 -1.41
N PHE A 11 -2.55 0.92 -2.71
CA PHE A 11 -1.19 1.07 -3.23
C PHE A 11 -0.52 2.34 -2.69
N ILE A 12 -1.19 3.50 -2.82
CA ILE A 12 -0.67 4.79 -2.37
C ILE A 12 -0.46 4.76 -0.85
N SER A 13 -1.43 4.23 -0.10
CA SER A 13 -1.31 4.09 1.35
C SER A 13 -0.10 3.22 1.74
N SER A 14 0.11 2.08 1.08
CA SER A 14 1.23 1.17 1.36
C SER A 14 2.59 1.76 0.94
N PHE A 15 2.64 2.45 -0.19
CA PHE A 15 3.84 3.16 -0.64
C PHE A 15 4.26 4.27 0.32
N LEU A 16 3.30 5.08 0.77
CA LEU A 16 3.57 6.16 1.72
C LEU A 16 3.93 5.62 3.12
N ALA A 17 3.29 4.51 3.53
CA ALA A 17 3.53 3.85 4.81
C ALA A 17 4.96 3.29 4.94
N SER A 18 5.57 2.89 3.82
CA SER A 18 6.96 2.37 3.78
C SER A 18 8.02 3.44 3.47
N THR A 19 7.61 4.66 3.09
CA THR A 19 8.52 5.76 2.78
C THR A 19 8.77 6.71 3.93
N LEU A 20 7.72 7.37 4.42
CA LEU A 20 7.84 8.54 5.28
C LEU A 20 6.84 8.58 6.44
N LEU A 21 5.68 7.95 6.27
CA LEU A 21 4.58 8.01 7.24
C LEU A 21 4.46 6.66 7.95
N PRO A 22 4.48 6.60 9.30
CA PRO A 22 4.36 5.33 9.99
C PRO A 22 2.98 4.67 9.78
N GLY A 23 2.98 3.38 9.39
CA GLY A 23 2.01 2.36 9.82
C GLY A 23 0.55 2.47 9.37
N GLY A 24 0.22 3.24 8.32
CA GLY A 24 -1.19 3.49 7.96
C GLY A 24 -1.87 2.43 7.07
N SER A 25 -1.11 1.58 6.37
CA SER A 25 -1.66 0.74 5.29
C SER A 25 -2.43 -0.50 5.77
N GLU A 26 -2.16 -0.99 6.97
CA GLU A 26 -2.83 -2.15 7.56
C GLU A 26 -4.31 -1.87 7.84
N GLY A 27 -4.62 -0.66 8.34
CA GLY A 27 -5.99 -0.21 8.55
C GLY A 27 -6.78 -0.11 7.25
N VAL A 28 -6.15 0.42 6.19
CA VAL A 28 -6.76 0.52 4.86
C VAL A 28 -6.99 -0.87 4.25
N LEU A 29 -6.04 -1.79 4.39
CA LEU A 29 -6.17 -3.16 3.91
C LEU A 29 -7.33 -3.89 4.58
N VAL A 30 -7.41 -3.83 5.92
CA VAL A 30 -8.49 -4.46 6.68
C VAL A 30 -9.85 -3.86 6.29
N TRP A 31 -9.94 -2.54 6.18
CA TRP A 31 -11.18 -1.87 5.77
C TRP A 31 -11.65 -2.29 4.37
N LEU A 32 -10.74 -2.38 3.40
CA LEU A 32 -11.07 -2.83 2.04
C LEU A 32 -11.44 -4.31 1.98
N HIS A 33 -10.77 -5.15 2.78
CA HIS A 33 -11.09 -6.57 2.89
C HIS A 33 -12.49 -6.79 3.46
N GLN A 34 -12.86 -6.05 4.51
CA GLN A 34 -14.20 -6.13 5.12
C GLN A 34 -15.30 -5.68 4.17
N GLN A 35 -15.03 -4.71 3.29
CA GLN A 35 -15.98 -4.26 2.27
C GLN A 35 -16.04 -5.15 1.03
N GLN A 36 -15.26 -6.23 0.98
CA GLN A 36 -15.11 -7.10 -0.20
C GLN A 36 -14.82 -6.30 -1.48
N ALA A 37 -14.03 -5.23 -1.35
CA ALA A 37 -13.77 -4.29 -2.45
C ALA A 37 -12.94 -4.90 -3.60
N ALA A 38 -12.18 -5.96 -3.31
CA ALA A 38 -11.43 -6.78 -4.25
C ALA A 38 -11.13 -8.15 -3.60
N SER A 39 -10.61 -9.10 -4.38
CA SER A 39 -10.13 -10.37 -3.80
C SER A 39 -9.01 -10.13 -2.78
N THR A 40 -8.96 -10.91 -1.70
CA THR A 40 -7.89 -10.82 -0.69
C THR A 40 -6.51 -10.92 -1.32
N PHE A 41 -6.35 -11.79 -2.32
CA PHE A 41 -5.10 -11.94 -3.05
C PHE A 41 -4.72 -10.66 -3.80
N SER A 42 -5.67 -10.01 -4.48
CA SER A 42 -5.45 -8.73 -5.16
C SER A 42 -5.04 -7.62 -4.18
N LEU A 43 -5.72 -7.53 -3.03
CA LEU A 43 -5.40 -6.55 -1.99
C LEU A 43 -3.98 -6.76 -1.47
N LEU A 44 -3.61 -8.00 -1.12
CA LEU A 44 -2.28 -8.36 -0.64
C LEU A 44 -1.19 -8.08 -1.69
N LEU A 45 -1.43 -8.44 -2.94
CA LEU A 45 -0.48 -8.24 -4.04
C LEU A 45 -0.21 -6.75 -4.25
N VAL A 46 -1.26 -5.92 -4.31
CA VAL A 46 -1.13 -4.48 -4.50
C VAL A 46 -0.49 -3.80 -3.30
N ALA A 47 -0.85 -4.18 -2.06
CA ALA A 47 -0.21 -3.68 -0.86
C ALA A 47 1.29 -4.03 -0.81
N THR A 48 1.65 -5.27 -1.16
CA THR A 48 3.04 -5.75 -1.22
C THR A 48 3.85 -4.98 -2.26
N LEU A 49 3.29 -4.74 -3.44
CA LEU A 49 3.94 -3.93 -4.49
C LEU A 49 4.18 -2.49 -4.02
N GLY A 50 3.17 -1.87 -3.41
CA GLY A 50 3.28 -0.52 -2.84
C GLY A 50 4.39 -0.46 -1.79
N ASN A 51 4.40 -1.41 -0.84
CA ASN A 51 5.42 -1.48 0.22
C ASN A 51 6.82 -1.71 -0.34
N THR A 52 6.97 -2.57 -1.35
CA THR A 52 8.27 -2.87 -1.95
C THR A 52 8.85 -1.64 -2.64
N LEU A 53 8.05 -0.96 -3.46
CA LEU A 53 8.47 0.25 -4.17
C LEU A 53 8.75 1.41 -3.20
N GLY A 54 7.96 1.52 -2.14
CA GLY A 54 8.20 2.52 -1.11
C GLY A 54 9.49 2.24 -0.34
N GLY A 55 9.74 0.99 0.05
CA GLY A 55 11.00 0.57 0.68
C GLY A 55 12.23 0.80 -0.22
N MET A 56 12.13 0.51 -1.53
CA MET A 56 13.19 0.82 -2.49
C MET A 56 13.45 2.33 -2.60
N THR A 57 12.38 3.14 -2.52
CA THR A 57 12.47 4.60 -2.52
C THR A 57 13.15 5.11 -1.23
N SER A 58 12.74 4.61 -0.06
CA SER A 58 13.38 4.91 1.23
C SER A 58 14.86 4.58 1.23
N TRP A 59 15.21 3.39 0.72
CA TRP A 59 16.59 2.97 0.59
C TRP A 59 17.36 3.88 -0.37
N GLY A 60 16.78 4.24 -1.52
CA GLY A 60 17.40 5.16 -2.47
C GLY A 60 17.62 6.56 -1.90
N ILE A 61 16.67 7.08 -1.13
CA ILE A 61 16.80 8.36 -0.40
C ILE A 61 17.92 8.25 0.63
N GLY A 62 17.92 7.19 1.45
CA GLY A 62 18.94 6.97 2.47
C GLY A 62 20.33 6.67 1.92
N TYR A 63 20.44 6.16 0.69
CA TYR A 63 21.72 5.97 0.00
C TYR A 63 22.31 7.29 -0.51
N TRP A 64 21.46 8.26 -0.86
CA TRP A 64 21.88 9.56 -1.40
C TRP A 64 22.16 10.63 -0.34
N LEU A 65 21.68 10.44 0.89
CA LEU A 65 21.91 11.31 2.05
C LEU A 65 23.14 10.87 2.84
#